data_AF-A0AAV6IEG6-F1
#
_entry.id   AF-A0AAV6IEG6-F1
#
_cell.length_a   1.000
_cell.length_b   1.000
_cell.length_c   1.000
_cell.angle_alpha   90.00
_cell.angle_beta   90.00
_cell.angle_gamma   90.00
#
_symmetry.space_group_name_H-M   'P 1'
#
loop_
_entity.id
_entity.type
_entity.pdbx_description
1 polymer ?
#
loop_
_entity_poly.entity_id
_entity_poly.type
_entity_poly.pdbx_seq_one_letter_code
_entity_poly.pdbx_strand_id
1 'polypeptide(L)'
;MTKKITYWDDWLRLKENHKGRQFIRPEVCRTYNFGEHVPVVSLIPSFFGLYVMCLQGSSFGQFFKQYLEPIKLNDVDWKSMNLSYLMEDQYVTHFADMVKNARPIHGTDAVLKVSNIDGDVRILYKDQEDFERIARQFGIFEEWKDGVPRTAYKGVVVFRYQTRKRVFLVGPESLQQLGIE
;
A
#
# COMPACT_ATOMS: atom_id res chain seq x y z
N MET A 1 7.76 -24.50 -19.65
CA MET A 1 6.38 -24.03 -19.41
C MET A 1 6.34 -22.53 -19.62
N THR A 2 5.69 -22.05 -20.67
CA THR A 2 5.47 -20.62 -20.90
C THR A 2 4.39 -20.14 -19.93
N LYS A 3 4.78 -19.35 -18.92
CA LYS A 3 3.85 -18.71 -17.98
C LYS A 3 2.97 -17.76 -18.81
N LYS A 4 1.68 -18.06 -18.97
CA LYS A 4 0.74 -17.19 -19.68
C LYS A 4 0.54 -15.94 -18.83
N ILE A 5 1.21 -14.85 -19.22
CA ILE A 5 1.12 -13.56 -18.56
C ILE A 5 -0.12 -12.86 -19.09
N THR A 6 -1.23 -12.97 -18.36
CA THR A 6 -2.48 -12.28 -18.71
C THR A 6 -2.51 -10.85 -18.18
N TYR A 7 -1.70 -10.54 -17.16
CA TYR A 7 -1.67 -9.25 -16.47
C TYR A 7 -0.24 -8.68 -16.45
N TRP A 8 -0.03 -7.59 -17.19
CA TRP A 8 1.29 -6.97 -17.38
C TRP A 8 1.87 -6.39 -16.08
N ASP A 9 1.02 -5.93 -15.16
CA ASP A 9 1.42 -5.32 -13.90
C ASP A 9 1.90 -6.38 -12.90
N ASP A 10 1.21 -7.52 -12.82
CA ASP A 10 1.67 -8.67 -12.03
C ASP A 10 2.98 -9.25 -12.58
N TRP A 11 3.15 -9.27 -13.90
CA TRP A 11 4.44 -9.64 -14.50
C TRP A 11 5.55 -8.71 -14.07
N LEU A 12 5.35 -7.38 -14.11
CA LEU A 12 6.38 -6.43 -13.71
C LEU A 12 6.82 -6.61 -12.25
N ARG A 13 5.94 -7.08 -11.38
CA ARG A 13 6.20 -7.33 -9.94
C ARG A 13 7.03 -8.59 -9.67
N LEU A 14 7.21 -9.49 -10.64
CA LEU A 14 8.02 -10.70 -10.46
C LEU A 14 9.50 -10.35 -10.25
N LYS A 15 10.19 -11.07 -9.36
CA LYS A 15 11.60 -10.88 -9.01
C LYS A 15 12.53 -10.80 -10.22
N GLU A 16 12.29 -11.68 -11.20
CA GLU A 16 13.01 -11.74 -12.48
C GLU A 16 12.94 -10.42 -13.27
N ASN A 17 11.84 -9.67 -13.12
CA ASN A 17 11.56 -8.46 -13.88
C ASN A 17 11.89 -7.19 -13.10
N HIS A 18 11.45 -7.06 -11.85
CA HIS A 18 11.76 -5.85 -11.07
C HIS A 18 13.24 -5.81 -10.67
N LYS A 19 13.94 -6.96 -10.60
CA LYS A 19 15.39 -7.08 -10.37
C LYS A 19 15.87 -6.30 -9.13
N GLY A 20 15.09 -6.32 -8.05
CA GLY A 20 15.40 -5.62 -6.80
C GLY A 20 15.16 -4.11 -6.80
N ARG A 21 14.76 -3.51 -7.94
CA ARG A 21 14.44 -2.08 -8.03
C ARG A 21 13.24 -1.71 -7.16
N GLN A 22 13.24 -0.46 -6.69
CA GLN A 22 12.23 0.11 -5.79
C GLN A 22 11.49 1.25 -6.48
N PHE A 23 10.30 1.58 -5.95
CA PHE A 23 9.48 2.69 -6.44
C PHE A 23 9.28 3.72 -5.34
N ILE A 24 9.34 5.00 -5.69
CA ILE A 24 8.93 6.08 -4.79
C ILE A 24 7.40 6.10 -4.77
N ARG A 25 6.82 6.10 -3.58
CA ARG A 25 5.38 6.30 -3.38
C ARG A 25 5.14 7.41 -2.36
N PRO A 26 4.15 8.29 -2.56
CA PRO A 26 3.78 9.26 -1.55
C PRO A 26 2.96 8.59 -0.44
N GLU A 27 2.97 9.21 0.75
CA GLU A 27 2.11 8.81 1.87
C GLU A 27 0.62 9.00 1.54
N VAL A 28 0.30 10.10 0.87
CA VAL A 28 -1.05 10.40 0.36
C VAL A 28 -0.99 10.41 -1.15
N CYS A 29 -1.82 9.59 -1.80
CA CYS A 29 -1.77 9.40 -3.24
C CYS A 29 -2.09 10.70 -4.01
N ARG A 30 -1.64 10.75 -5.27
CA ARG A 30 -1.89 11.86 -6.20
C ARG A 30 -2.84 11.50 -7.33
N THR A 31 -3.35 10.29 -7.28
CA THR A 31 -4.30 9.74 -8.24
C THR A 31 -5.38 9.07 -7.41
N TYR A 32 -6.64 9.32 -7.76
CA TYR A 32 -7.76 8.56 -7.26
C TYR A 32 -8.37 7.78 -8.42
N ASN A 33 -8.92 6.61 -8.13
CA ASN A 33 -9.68 5.87 -9.13
C ASN A 33 -11.14 6.32 -9.05
N PHE A 34 -11.80 6.53 -10.19
CA PHE A 34 -13.23 6.87 -10.27
C PHE A 34 -14.07 5.76 -10.92
N GLY A 35 -13.44 4.62 -11.25
CA GLY A 35 -14.00 3.57 -12.09
C GLY A 35 -14.86 2.53 -11.39
N GLU A 36 -15.86 2.94 -10.62
CA GLU A 36 -16.92 2.01 -10.21
C GLU A 36 -18.06 1.98 -11.23
N HIS A 37 -18.53 3.17 -11.61
CA HIS A 37 -19.62 3.40 -12.56
C HIS A 37 -19.48 4.83 -13.09
N VAL A 38 -19.08 4.99 -14.35
CA VAL A 38 -19.29 6.27 -15.06
C VAL A 38 -20.59 6.13 -15.84
N PRO A 39 -21.70 6.78 -15.43
CA PRO A 39 -22.89 6.82 -16.27
C PRO A 39 -22.56 7.68 -17.48
N VAL A 40 -22.42 7.04 -18.64
CA VAL A 40 -22.29 7.76 -19.90
C VAL A 40 -23.71 7.93 -20.43
N VAL A 41 -24.23 9.15 -20.38
CA VAL A 41 -25.50 9.47 -21.04
C VAL A 41 -25.20 9.54 -22.53
N SER A 42 -25.52 8.46 -23.24
CA SER A 42 -25.46 8.46 -24.69
C SER A 42 -26.68 9.20 -25.22
N LEU A 43 -26.49 10.45 -25.69
CA LEU A 43 -27.51 11.22 -26.40
C LEU A 43 -27.58 10.79 -27.88
N ILE A 44 -27.55 9.49 -28.17
CA ILE A 44 -27.86 9.01 -29.52
C ILE A 44 -29.40 9.00 -29.62
N PRO A 45 -30.01 9.82 -30.50
CA PRO A 45 -31.46 9.77 -30.69
C PRO A 45 -31.79 8.54 -31.51
N SER A 46 -31.96 7.39 -30.85
CA SER A 46 -32.66 6.24 -31.40
C SER A 46 -34.04 6.16 -30.76
N PHE A 47 -35.03 5.82 -31.58
CA PHE A 47 -36.49 5.79 -31.35
C PHE A 47 -37.00 5.00 -30.12
N PHE A 48 -36.13 4.55 -29.22
CA PHE A 48 -36.42 3.69 -28.08
C PHE A 48 -35.52 4.07 -26.88
N GLY A 49 -36.02 4.95 -26.00
CA GLY A 49 -35.56 5.10 -24.61
C GLY A 49 -34.12 5.60 -24.34
N LEU A 50 -33.96 6.28 -23.21
CA LEU A 50 -32.66 6.68 -22.65
C LEU A 50 -31.89 5.41 -22.22
N TYR A 51 -30.81 5.07 -22.91
CA TYR A 51 -29.90 4.00 -22.51
C TYR A 51 -28.79 4.56 -21.61
N VAL A 52 -28.76 4.16 -20.34
CA VAL A 52 -27.61 4.41 -19.47
C VAL A 52 -26.63 3.26 -19.66
N MET A 53 -25.55 3.51 -20.41
CA MET A 53 -24.41 2.59 -20.44
C MET A 53 -23.46 2.93 -19.30
N CYS A 54 -23.29 1.97 -18.39
CA CYS A 54 -22.27 2.05 -17.33
C CYS A 54 -20.96 1.46 -17.86
N LEU A 55 -19.93 2.29 -17.96
CA LEU A 55 -18.57 1.79 -18.18
C LEU A 55 -18.05 1.22 -16.85
N GLN A 56 -17.93 -0.10 -16.79
CA GLN A 56 -17.35 -0.82 -15.66
C GLN A 56 -15.88 -1.14 -15.95
N GLY A 57 -14.99 -0.91 -14.99
CA GLY A 57 -13.57 -1.26 -15.12
C GLY A 57 -13.38 -2.77 -15.32
N SER A 58 -12.26 -3.18 -15.93
CA SER A 58 -11.96 -4.59 -16.24
C SER A 58 -11.87 -5.51 -15.01
N SER A 59 -11.78 -4.94 -13.81
CA SER A 59 -11.79 -5.65 -12.53
C SER A 59 -13.18 -5.76 -11.89
N PHE A 60 -14.26 -5.36 -12.58
CA PHE A 60 -15.62 -5.31 -12.04
C PHE A 60 -15.77 -4.47 -10.75
N GLY A 61 -14.84 -3.55 -10.47
CA GLY A 61 -14.82 -2.77 -9.23
C GLY A 61 -14.29 -3.54 -8.01
N GLN A 62 -13.68 -4.71 -8.22
CA GLN A 62 -13.00 -5.47 -7.16
C GLN A 62 -11.93 -4.57 -6.51
N PHE A 63 -12.00 -4.44 -5.18
CA PHE A 63 -11.20 -3.54 -4.32
C PHE A 63 -11.50 -2.04 -4.38
N PHE A 64 -12.43 -1.58 -5.25
CA PHE A 64 -12.70 -0.16 -5.42
C PHE A 64 -13.29 0.47 -4.14
N LYS A 65 -14.48 0.02 -3.73
CA LYS A 65 -15.17 0.54 -2.53
C LYS A 65 -14.37 0.37 -1.25
N GLN A 66 -13.71 -0.76 -1.11
CA GLN A 66 -13.04 -1.11 0.15
C GLN A 66 -11.72 -0.35 0.32
N TYR A 67 -11.01 -0.04 -0.77
CA TYR A 67 -9.63 0.44 -0.66
C TYR A 67 -9.22 1.59 -1.59
N LEU A 68 -9.88 1.78 -2.75
CA LEU A 68 -9.47 2.79 -3.73
C LEU A 68 -10.27 4.10 -3.63
N GLU A 69 -11.54 4.02 -3.27
CA GLU A 69 -12.42 5.18 -3.08
C GLU A 69 -11.94 6.16 -1.99
N PRO A 70 -11.42 5.71 -0.82
CA PRO A 70 -11.01 6.64 0.26
C PRO A 70 -9.68 7.35 -0.01
N ILE A 71 -9.03 7.10 -1.15
CA ILE A 71 -7.73 7.67 -1.48
C ILE A 71 -7.85 9.18 -1.65
N LYS A 72 -7.27 9.94 -0.71
CA LYS A 72 -7.27 11.40 -0.73
C LYS A 72 -6.28 11.92 -1.76
N LEU A 73 -6.69 12.91 -2.54
CA LEU A 73 -5.80 13.71 -3.38
C LEU A 73 -5.11 14.74 -2.49
N ASN A 74 -3.78 14.81 -2.56
CA ASN A 74 -3.02 15.83 -1.87
C ASN A 74 -2.53 16.90 -2.88
N ASP A 75 -2.23 18.11 -2.41
CA ASP A 75 -1.65 19.21 -3.18
C ASP A 75 -0.38 19.72 -2.49
N VAL A 76 0.80 19.33 -2.99
CA VAL A 76 2.11 19.66 -2.40
C VAL A 76 3.04 20.07 -3.52
N ASP A 77 3.73 21.20 -3.32
CA ASP A 77 4.79 21.64 -4.22
C ASP A 77 6.08 20.86 -3.96
N TRP A 78 6.24 19.75 -4.67
CA TRP A 78 7.42 18.90 -4.56
C TRP A 78 8.70 19.54 -5.11
N LYS A 79 8.59 20.55 -5.98
CA LYS A 79 9.77 21.19 -6.59
C LYS A 79 10.57 22.02 -5.59
N SER A 80 9.90 22.52 -4.54
CA SER A 80 10.54 23.28 -3.46
C SER A 80 11.01 22.40 -2.31
N MET A 81 10.73 21.09 -2.32
CA MET A 81 11.13 20.17 -1.24
C MET A 81 12.50 19.57 -1.48
N ASN A 82 13.28 19.41 -0.41
CA ASN A 82 14.49 18.59 -0.43
C ASN A 82 14.10 17.11 -0.31
N LEU A 83 14.30 16.37 -1.40
CA LEU A 83 14.00 14.94 -1.51
C LEU A 83 15.26 14.05 -1.47
N SER A 84 16.43 14.59 -1.12
CA SER A 84 17.69 13.85 -1.10
C SER A 84 17.67 12.65 -0.14
N TYR A 85 16.78 12.66 0.86
CA TYR A 85 16.56 11.52 1.76
C TYR A 85 15.98 10.27 1.06
N LEU A 86 15.44 10.40 -0.15
CA LEU A 86 14.90 9.28 -0.94
C LEU A 86 15.98 8.55 -1.77
N MET A 87 17.22 9.07 -1.80
CA MET A 87 18.34 8.38 -2.43
C MET A 87 18.62 7.07 -1.69
N GLU A 88 18.96 6.00 -2.41
CA GLU A 88 19.02 4.63 -1.85
C GLU A 88 19.90 4.51 -0.60
N ASP A 89 21.08 5.11 -0.64
CA ASP A 89 22.06 5.13 0.45
C ASP A 89 21.51 5.86 1.69
N GLN A 90 20.85 7.00 1.49
CA GLN A 90 20.28 7.81 2.57
C GLN A 90 18.97 7.20 3.11
N TYR A 91 18.15 6.63 2.22
CA TYR A 91 16.83 6.12 2.55
C TYR A 91 16.91 4.87 3.42
N VAL A 92 17.89 3.99 3.19
CA VAL A 92 18.09 2.81 4.05
C VAL A 92 18.31 3.23 5.50
N THR A 93 19.24 4.16 5.75
CA THR A 93 19.53 4.67 7.09
C THR A 93 18.34 5.43 7.68
N HIS A 94 17.75 6.35 6.91
CA HIS A 94 16.59 7.12 7.32
C HIS A 94 15.40 6.23 7.71
N PHE A 95 15.11 5.21 6.91
CA PHE A 95 14.02 4.27 7.16
C PHE A 95 14.32 3.35 8.34
N ALA A 96 15.57 2.86 8.47
CA ALA A 96 15.99 2.07 9.62
C ALA A 96 15.84 2.86 10.94
N ASP A 97 16.21 4.14 10.96
CA ASP A 97 16.04 5.00 12.14
C ASP A 97 14.57 5.18 12.51
N MET A 98 13.67 5.35 11.52
CA MET A 98 12.23 5.41 11.79
C MET A 98 11.70 4.12 12.42
N VAL A 99 12.08 2.95 11.88
CA VAL A 99 11.65 1.65 12.41
C VAL A 99 12.25 1.40 13.78
N LYS A 100 13.52 1.74 14.00
CA LYS A 100 14.23 1.57 15.28
C LYS A 100 13.62 2.40 16.40
N ASN A 101 13.25 3.65 16.10
CA ASN A 101 12.64 4.57 17.07
C ASN A 101 11.17 4.25 17.38
N ALA A 102 10.52 3.39 16.59
CA ALA A 102 9.15 2.98 16.82
C ALA A 102 9.04 1.99 18.00
N ARG A 103 8.04 2.20 18.86
CA ARG A 103 7.82 1.38 20.05
C ARG A 103 7.35 -0.03 19.65
N PRO A 104 8.03 -1.11 20.09
CA PRO A 104 7.59 -2.47 19.80
C PRO A 104 6.29 -2.80 20.53
N ILE A 105 5.36 -3.42 19.83
CA ILE A 105 4.09 -3.93 20.36
C ILE A 105 4.02 -5.44 20.16
N HIS A 106 3.57 -6.15 21.19
CA HIS A 106 3.37 -7.60 21.17
C HIS A 106 1.92 -7.94 21.51
N GLY A 107 1.37 -9.00 20.90
CA GLY A 107 0.08 -9.61 21.25
C GLY A 107 -0.97 -9.59 20.13
N THR A 108 -2.16 -10.12 20.43
CA THR A 108 -3.21 -10.44 19.45
C THR A 108 -4.07 -9.24 19.01
N ASP A 109 -4.38 -8.33 19.94
CA ASP A 109 -5.12 -7.09 19.65
C ASP A 109 -4.18 -5.93 19.36
N ALA A 110 -3.72 -5.85 18.10
CA ALA A 110 -2.82 -4.79 17.67
C ALA A 110 -3.50 -3.42 17.76
N VAL A 111 -4.74 -3.31 17.26
CA VAL A 111 -5.46 -2.04 17.15
C VAL A 111 -5.69 -1.36 18.50
N LEU A 112 -6.18 -2.10 19.50
CA LEU A 112 -6.42 -1.57 20.86
C LEU A 112 -5.12 -1.12 21.54
N LYS A 113 -4.01 -1.83 21.30
CA LYS A 113 -2.71 -1.45 21.86
C LYS A 113 -2.17 -0.20 21.18
N VAL A 114 -2.28 -0.14 19.85
CA VAL A 114 -1.86 1.01 19.06
C VAL A 114 -2.66 2.25 19.44
N SER A 115 -3.97 2.16 19.69
CA SER A 115 -4.78 3.33 20.08
C SER A 115 -4.37 3.93 21.42
N ASN A 116 -3.86 3.12 22.35
CA ASN A 116 -3.51 3.54 23.71
C ASN A 116 -2.07 4.04 23.88
N ILE A 117 -1.23 3.83 22.86
CA ILE A 117 0.17 4.25 22.88
C ILE A 117 0.29 5.58 22.13
N ASP A 118 1.04 6.54 22.65
CA ASP A 118 1.43 7.71 21.89
C ASP A 118 2.73 7.46 21.11
N GLY A 119 2.86 8.09 19.94
CA GLY A 119 4.01 7.93 19.03
C GLY A 119 3.94 6.71 18.10
N ASP A 120 4.97 6.59 17.26
CA ASP A 120 5.10 5.56 16.23
C ASP A 120 5.36 4.18 16.84
N VAL A 121 4.83 3.12 16.19
CA VAL A 121 4.84 1.76 16.74
C VAL A 121 5.24 0.73 15.70
N ARG A 122 5.91 -0.33 16.13
CA ARG A 122 6.26 -1.47 15.27
C ARG A 122 5.68 -2.78 15.81
N ILE A 123 5.12 -3.59 14.92
CA ILE A 123 4.52 -4.88 15.21
C ILE A 123 5.22 -5.91 14.32
N LEU A 124 5.80 -6.94 14.94
CA LEU A 124 6.42 -8.03 14.20
C LEU A 124 5.33 -9.00 13.73
N TYR A 125 5.37 -9.37 12.45
CA TYR A 125 4.58 -10.48 11.92
C TYR A 125 5.51 -11.67 11.62
N LYS A 126 5.01 -12.89 11.82
CA LYS A 126 5.82 -14.10 11.68
C LYS A 126 5.88 -14.61 10.25
N ASP A 127 4.73 -14.61 9.58
CA ASP A 127 4.51 -15.18 8.27
C ASP A 127 3.38 -14.44 7.55
N GLN A 128 2.99 -14.94 6.39
CA GLN A 128 1.92 -14.35 5.59
C GLN A 128 0.57 -14.38 6.31
N GLU A 129 0.19 -15.48 6.96
CA GLU A 129 -1.10 -15.59 7.65
C GLU A 129 -1.20 -14.60 8.83
N ASP A 130 -0.11 -14.45 9.58
CA ASP A 130 -0.03 -13.50 10.69
C ASP A 130 -0.10 -12.04 10.18
N PHE A 131 0.57 -11.74 9.06
CA PHE A 131 0.45 -10.44 8.40
C PHE A 131 -0.99 -10.15 7.98
N GLU A 132 -1.64 -11.08 7.26
CA GLU A 132 -3.02 -10.91 6.79
C GLU A 132 -3.98 -10.69 7.95
N ARG A 133 -3.82 -11.46 9.03
CA ARG A 133 -4.58 -11.29 10.28
C ARG A 133 -4.41 -9.89 10.88
N ILE A 134 -3.18 -9.37 10.96
CA ILE A 134 -2.91 -8.03 11.51
C ILE A 134 -3.43 -6.95 10.57
N ALA A 135 -3.17 -7.06 9.27
CA ALA A 135 -3.62 -6.14 8.23
C ALA A 135 -5.15 -5.98 8.24
N ARG A 136 -5.88 -7.09 8.40
CA ARG A 136 -7.34 -7.10 8.52
C ARG A 136 -7.84 -6.27 9.70
N GLN A 137 -7.17 -6.34 10.86
CA GLN A 137 -7.56 -5.55 12.03
C GLN A 137 -7.46 -4.04 11.75
N PHE A 138 -6.46 -3.61 10.98
CA PHE A 138 -6.29 -2.21 10.59
C PHE A 138 -7.10 -1.80 9.36
N GLY A 139 -7.75 -2.75 8.68
CA GLY A 139 -8.48 -2.49 7.43
C GLY A 139 -7.57 -2.09 6.27
N ILE A 140 -6.31 -2.54 6.26
CA ILE A 140 -5.39 -2.31 5.14
C ILE A 140 -5.35 -3.54 4.22
N PHE A 141 -4.76 -3.38 3.03
CA PHE A 141 -4.63 -4.47 2.07
C PHE A 141 -3.87 -5.68 2.64
N GLU A 142 -4.49 -6.85 2.54
CA GLU A 142 -3.94 -8.15 2.92
C GLU A 142 -3.09 -8.79 1.79
N GLU A 143 -3.05 -8.19 0.60
CA GLU A 143 -2.47 -8.83 -0.61
C GLU A 143 -0.94 -8.90 -0.65
N TRP A 144 -0.46 -10.03 -1.17
CA TRP A 144 0.94 -10.31 -1.49
C TRP A 144 1.12 -10.55 -2.99
N LYS A 145 2.28 -10.14 -3.52
CA LYS A 145 2.73 -10.47 -4.87
C LYS A 145 4.18 -10.93 -4.81
N ASP A 146 4.44 -12.12 -5.33
CA ASP A 146 5.77 -12.74 -5.36
C ASP A 146 6.50 -12.74 -3.99
N GLY A 147 5.75 -13.02 -2.91
CA GLY A 147 6.29 -13.02 -1.54
C GLY A 147 6.53 -11.63 -0.93
N VAL A 148 6.02 -10.57 -1.56
CA VAL A 148 6.13 -9.19 -1.06
C VAL A 148 4.73 -8.63 -0.72
N PRO A 149 4.49 -8.17 0.52
CA PRO A 149 3.26 -7.47 0.85
C PRO A 149 3.16 -6.15 0.10
N ARG A 150 1.94 -5.72 -0.21
CA ARG A 150 1.72 -4.43 -0.87
C ARG A 150 2.36 -3.28 -0.08
N THR A 151 3.09 -2.42 -0.79
CA THR A 151 3.77 -1.23 -0.25
C THR A 151 4.94 -1.48 0.71
N ALA A 152 5.38 -2.74 0.84
CA ALA A 152 6.49 -3.10 1.70
C ALA A 152 7.84 -2.62 1.14
N TYR A 153 8.74 -2.22 2.04
CA TYR A 153 10.16 -2.00 1.76
C TYR A 153 10.98 -2.86 2.72
N LYS A 154 11.83 -3.75 2.18
CA LYS A 154 12.58 -4.75 2.97
C LYS A 154 11.71 -5.53 3.98
N GLY A 155 10.49 -5.90 3.56
CA GLY A 155 9.52 -6.62 4.41
C GLY A 155 8.81 -5.76 5.46
N VAL A 156 8.96 -4.43 5.43
CA VAL A 156 8.25 -3.51 6.33
C VAL A 156 7.13 -2.79 5.60
N VAL A 157 5.89 -2.96 6.08
CA VAL A 157 4.72 -2.17 5.62
C VAL A 157 4.49 -1.02 6.58
N VAL A 158 4.44 0.21 6.05
CA VAL A 158 4.20 1.42 6.82
C VAL A 158 2.91 2.11 6.36
N PHE A 159 2.08 2.49 7.32
CA PHE A 159 0.86 3.27 7.11
C PHE A 159 0.57 4.17 8.32
N ARG A 160 -0.22 5.23 8.09
CA ARG A 160 -0.73 6.10 9.15
C ARG A 160 -2.00 5.55 9.78
N TYR A 161 -2.07 5.60 11.10
CA TYR A 161 -3.25 5.29 11.90
C TYR A 161 -3.68 6.53 12.69
N GLN A 162 -4.99 6.82 12.74
CA GLN A 162 -5.55 7.99 13.43
C GLN A 162 -4.83 9.32 13.09
N THR A 163 -4.50 9.52 11.82
CA THR A 163 -3.88 10.72 11.20
C THR A 163 -2.41 11.03 11.54
N ARG A 164 -1.94 10.80 12.78
CA ARG A 164 -0.58 11.21 13.18
C ARG A 164 0.43 10.08 13.29
N LYS A 165 -0.02 8.92 13.77
CA LYS A 165 0.83 7.80 14.16
C LYS A 165 1.21 6.93 12.97
N ARG A 166 2.48 6.53 12.86
CA ARG A 166 2.89 5.48 11.94
C ARG A 166 2.86 4.12 12.63
N VAL A 167 2.32 3.15 11.92
CA VAL A 167 2.38 1.74 12.28
C VAL A 167 3.29 1.04 11.28
N PHE A 168 4.30 0.34 11.78
CA PHE A 168 5.22 -0.48 11.01
C PHE A 168 4.90 -1.95 11.25
N LEU A 169 4.42 -2.66 10.23
CA LEU A 169 4.37 -4.13 10.25
C LEU A 169 5.71 -4.63 9.74
N VAL A 170 6.46 -5.32 10.59
CA VAL A 170 7.86 -5.68 10.38
C VAL A 170 7.97 -7.18 10.17
N GLY A 171 8.54 -7.60 9.04
CA GLY A 171 8.76 -9.00 8.74
C GLY A 171 9.92 -9.62 9.52
N PRO A 172 10.03 -10.97 9.51
CA PRO A 172 10.97 -11.70 10.35
C PRO A 172 12.45 -11.37 10.07
N GLU A 173 12.80 -11.08 8.82
CA GLU A 173 14.19 -10.71 8.43
C GLU A 173 14.41 -9.20 8.32
N SER A 174 13.36 -8.39 8.48
CA SER A 174 13.40 -6.96 8.17
C SER A 174 14.37 -6.18 9.06
N LEU A 175 14.45 -6.52 10.35
CA LEU A 175 15.35 -5.82 11.28
C LEU A 175 16.81 -6.06 10.94
N GLN A 176 17.17 -7.31 10.61
CA GLN A 176 18.52 -7.67 10.15
C GLN A 176 18.84 -6.99 8.81
N GLN A 177 17.90 -7.01 7.85
CA GLN A 177 18.08 -6.34 6.55
C GLN A 177 18.23 -4.81 6.65
N LEU A 178 17.78 -4.21 7.75
CA LEU A 178 17.91 -2.79 8.07
C LEU A 178 19.09 -2.48 9.00
N GLY A 179 19.83 -3.49 9.48
CA GLY A 179 20.96 -3.31 10.41
C GLY A 179 20.53 -2.79 11.79
N ILE A 180 19.31 -3.12 12.23
CA ILE A 180 18.78 -2.73 13.55
C ILE A 180 19.17 -3.77 14.61
N GLU A 181 19.32 -5.03 14.20
CA GLU A 181 19.72 -6.19 15.01
C GLU A 181 20.95 -6.89 14.40
#